data_AF-A0A383UQL8-F1
#
_entry.id   AF-A0A383UQL8-F1
#
_cell.length_a   1.000
_cell.length_b   1.000
_cell.length_c   1.000
_cell.angle_alpha   90.00
_cell.angle_beta   90.00
_cell.angle_gamma   90.00
#
_symmetry.space_group_name_H-M   'P 1'
#
loop_
_entity.id
_entity.type
_entity.pdbx_description
1 polymer ?
#
loop_
_entity_poly.entity_id
_entity_poly.type
_entity_poly.pdbx_seq_one_letter_code
_entity_poly.pdbx_strand_id
1 'polypeptide(L)'
;MATAFLLFSAILGLYLRCASATNGLPDLYIPSTNGYLCDTLLFNIKFLEEEARRAYKDFTHQSIQRAFPALFEDLYLFNKHNEILLAWPVHFPWTTYKYEPTADFRLIIDSDGKIIGMVSVIYPKKDSKQKEFRKCKPLHSSSDGGDDTSRQHVKQLEQIFPFLGYSCNGVYLNERSFLYTVSLIEKLQSVPSSTHPHRNKITFYNGNKISGENLLGFPLRNLDSKNSPNGPINTHRIIFQRNEDTSILVKGVVSKGLYEKDDGDICQTLWDLSPLSEITPDVSSPIHRKAALVNNDGTYICANEELNISTILLQVPHSLYRAQNTVKVSDEIFPILQSNKLWLWPIRFPESFTKSEYSSRYLFAIGCDLEFQVVGLFYTKNDSKKNPIFKQCQGT
;
A
#
# COMPACT_ATOMS: atom_id res chain seq x y z
N MET A 1 -43.27 -34.96 14.47
CA MET A 1 -42.51 -34.23 13.42
C MET A 1 -42.74 -32.72 13.45
N ALA A 2 -43.98 -32.23 13.63
CA ALA A 2 -44.26 -30.77 13.69
C ALA A 2 -43.59 -30.01 14.85
N THR A 3 -43.42 -30.65 16.02
CA THR A 3 -42.80 -30.03 17.22
C THR A 3 -41.29 -29.80 17.07
N ALA A 4 -40.57 -30.69 16.36
CA ALA A 4 -39.14 -30.52 16.10
C ALA A 4 -38.86 -29.38 15.11
N PHE A 5 -39.75 -29.19 14.13
CA PHE A 5 -39.62 -28.12 13.14
C PHE A 5 -39.86 -26.74 13.78
N LEU A 6 -40.85 -26.63 14.67
CA LEU A 6 -41.11 -25.41 15.43
C LEU A 6 -39.96 -25.05 16.38
N LEU A 7 -39.32 -26.05 17.00
CA LEU A 7 -38.14 -25.85 17.83
C LEU A 7 -36.95 -25.35 17.00
N PHE A 8 -36.72 -25.93 15.82
CA PHE A 8 -35.66 -25.51 14.91
C PHE A 8 -35.87 -24.08 14.40
N SER A 9 -37.10 -23.71 14.03
CA SER A 9 -37.43 -22.34 13.60
C SER A 9 -37.28 -21.32 14.74
N ALA A 10 -37.62 -21.70 15.98
CA ALA A 10 -37.43 -20.83 17.14
C ALA A 10 -35.94 -20.63 17.48
N ILE A 11 -35.13 -21.69 17.40
CA ILE A 11 -33.67 -21.63 17.61
C ILE A 11 -33.01 -20.81 16.50
N LEU A 12 -33.38 -21.02 15.24
CA LEU A 12 -32.86 -20.25 14.12
C LEU A 12 -33.28 -18.76 14.21
N GLY A 13 -34.51 -18.50 14.64
CA GLY A 13 -35.00 -17.15 14.92
C GLY A 13 -34.27 -16.47 16.08
N LEU A 14 -33.94 -17.22 17.14
CA LEU A 14 -33.09 -16.73 18.23
C LEU A 14 -31.65 -16.49 17.76
N TYR A 15 -31.10 -17.37 16.92
CA TYR A 15 -29.75 -17.24 16.38
C TYR A 15 -29.63 -16.00 15.47
N LEU A 16 -30.60 -15.80 14.57
CA LEU A 16 -30.69 -14.60 13.74
C LEU A 16 -30.88 -13.32 14.59
N ARG A 17 -31.66 -13.39 15.67
CA ARG A 17 -31.80 -12.26 16.61
C ARG A 17 -30.55 -12.02 17.44
N CYS A 18 -29.82 -13.06 17.87
CA CYS A 18 -28.54 -12.89 18.56
C CYS A 18 -27.43 -12.38 17.62
N ALA A 19 -27.42 -12.82 16.37
CA ALA A 19 -26.53 -12.30 15.33
C ALA A 19 -26.84 -10.84 14.96
N SER A 20 -28.09 -10.41 15.15
CA SER A 20 -28.52 -9.03 14.92
C SER A 20 -28.49 -8.16 16.19
N ALA A 21 -28.44 -8.77 17.38
CA ALA A 21 -28.33 -8.12 18.68
C ALA A 21 -26.89 -7.91 19.17
N THR A 22 -25.89 -8.07 18.29
CA THR A 22 -24.62 -7.33 18.42
C THR A 22 -24.89 -5.85 18.17
N ASN A 23 -25.70 -5.26 19.05
CA ASN A 23 -25.94 -3.84 19.14
C ASN A 23 -24.67 -3.18 19.68
N GLY A 24 -24.17 -2.21 18.92
CA GLY A 24 -23.54 -1.03 19.50
C GLY A 24 -22.06 -1.15 19.83
N LEU A 25 -21.23 -1.59 18.88
CA LEU A 25 -20.02 -0.78 18.69
C LEU A 25 -20.55 0.58 18.18
N PRO A 26 -20.19 1.74 18.78
CA PRO A 26 -20.46 3.02 18.11
C PRO A 26 -19.97 2.88 16.67
N ASP A 27 -20.73 3.35 15.68
CA ASP A 27 -20.36 3.33 14.26
C ASP A 27 -18.89 3.71 14.17
N LEU A 28 -18.03 2.69 14.08
CA LEU A 28 -16.61 2.88 14.28
C LEU A 28 -16.19 3.53 12.99
N TYR A 29 -15.95 4.84 13.02
CA TYR A 29 -15.48 5.54 11.84
C TYR A 29 -14.12 4.95 11.48
N ILE A 30 -14.11 4.11 10.45
CA ILE A 30 -12.89 3.53 9.89
C ILE A 30 -12.37 4.56 8.89
N PRO A 31 -11.30 5.29 9.21
CA PRO A 31 -10.76 6.26 8.28
C PRO A 31 -10.22 5.58 7.02
N SER A 32 -10.37 6.24 5.88
CA SER A 32 -9.68 5.84 4.65
C SER A 32 -8.17 6.05 4.79
N THR A 33 -7.38 5.17 4.16
CA THR A 33 -5.93 5.35 4.09
C THR A 33 -5.56 6.62 3.28
N ASN A 34 -4.67 7.43 3.83
CA ASN A 34 -4.08 8.59 3.16
C ASN A 34 -2.71 8.28 2.55
N GLY A 35 -2.20 7.05 2.72
CA GLY A 35 -0.91 6.64 2.21
C GLY A 35 -0.35 5.41 2.90
N TYR A 36 0.91 5.10 2.59
CA TYR A 36 1.62 3.96 3.15
C TYR A 36 2.99 4.37 3.67
N LEU A 37 3.40 3.81 4.81
CA LEU A 37 4.76 3.90 5.35
C LEU A 37 5.51 2.62 5.01
N CYS A 38 6.48 2.71 4.11
CA CYS A 38 7.41 1.63 3.79
C CYS A 38 8.76 1.95 4.43
N ASP A 39 9.16 1.17 5.44
CA ASP A 39 10.35 1.43 6.26
C ASP A 39 10.36 2.84 6.90
N THR A 40 10.99 3.83 6.26
CA THR A 40 11.01 5.23 6.70
C THR A 40 10.39 6.20 5.68
N LEU A 41 9.90 5.69 4.55
CA LEU A 41 9.40 6.47 3.43
C LEU A 41 7.87 6.50 3.42
N LEU A 42 7.33 7.71 3.28
CA LEU A 42 5.89 7.96 3.17
C LEU A 42 5.50 8.09 1.71
N PHE A 43 4.51 7.31 1.30
CA PHE A 43 3.87 7.41 -0.01
C PHE A 43 2.43 7.93 0.16
N ASN A 44 2.17 9.15 -0.32
CA ASN A 44 0.83 9.75 -0.27
C ASN A 44 -0.11 9.06 -1.26
N ILE A 45 -1.36 8.84 -0.85
CA ILE A 45 -2.40 8.19 -1.67
C ILE A 45 -2.60 8.84 -3.04
N LYS A 46 -2.56 10.18 -3.16
CA LYS A 46 -2.74 10.88 -4.45
C LYS A 46 -1.67 10.49 -5.48
N PHE A 47 -0.42 10.39 -5.01
CA PHE A 47 0.68 9.93 -5.86
C PHE A 47 0.49 8.46 -6.27
N LEU A 48 0.03 7.63 -5.34
CA LEU A 48 -0.23 6.22 -5.61
C LEU A 48 -1.42 5.99 -6.55
N GLU A 49 -2.45 6.84 -6.52
CA GLU A 49 -3.55 6.82 -7.47
C GLU A 49 -3.06 7.12 -8.90
N GLU A 50 -2.12 8.06 -9.05
CA GLU A 50 -1.49 8.34 -10.35
C GLU A 50 -0.61 7.20 -10.84
N GLU A 51 0.13 6.52 -9.95
CA GLU A 51 0.90 5.31 -10.27
C GLU A 51 -0.03 4.13 -10.60
N ALA A 52 -1.13 3.94 -9.86
CA ALA A 52 -2.15 2.91 -10.11
C ALA A 52 -2.77 3.09 -11.49
N ARG A 53 -3.15 4.33 -11.85
CA ARG A 53 -3.69 4.64 -13.18
C ARG A 53 -2.68 4.36 -14.29
N ARG A 54 -1.39 4.63 -14.08
CA ARG A 54 -0.33 4.30 -15.04
C ARG A 54 -0.16 2.78 -15.19
N ALA A 55 -0.08 2.07 -14.08
CA ALA A 55 0.01 0.61 -14.07
C ALA A 55 -1.19 -0.03 -14.76
N TYR A 56 -2.42 0.40 -14.45
CA TYR A 56 -3.64 -0.12 -15.07
C TYR A 56 -3.72 0.17 -16.58
N LYS A 57 -3.27 1.37 -16.99
CA LYS A 57 -3.15 1.68 -18.42
C LYS A 57 -2.16 0.73 -19.10
N ASP A 58 -1.00 0.48 -18.52
CA ASP A 58 -0.01 -0.45 -19.08
C ASP A 58 -0.46 -1.92 -19.03
N PHE A 59 -1.29 -2.29 -18.05
CA PHE A 59 -1.90 -3.61 -17.94
C PHE A 59 -2.83 -3.91 -19.13
N THR A 60 -3.65 -2.91 -19.48
CA THR A 60 -4.72 -3.03 -20.48
C THR A 60 -4.29 -2.68 -21.90
N HIS A 61 -3.16 -1.97 -22.09
CA HIS A 61 -2.71 -1.53 -23.40
C HIS A 61 -2.08 -2.66 -24.24
N GLN A 62 -2.31 -2.64 -25.56
CA GLN A 62 -1.86 -3.67 -26.50
C GLN A 62 -0.38 -3.61 -26.90
N SER A 63 0.35 -2.55 -26.51
CA SER A 63 1.77 -2.43 -26.85
C SER A 63 2.64 -3.47 -26.14
N ILE A 64 3.96 -3.39 -26.34
CA ILE A 64 4.98 -4.22 -25.68
C ILE A 64 4.59 -4.52 -24.24
N GLN A 65 4.34 -5.79 -23.94
CA GLN A 65 4.28 -6.18 -22.54
C GLN A 65 5.71 -6.13 -22.01
N ARG A 66 5.91 -5.15 -21.13
CA ARG A 66 7.10 -5.05 -20.31
C ARG A 66 6.97 -6.03 -19.15
N ALA A 67 8.04 -6.17 -18.38
CA ALA A 67 8.02 -6.96 -17.15
C ALA A 67 6.96 -6.47 -16.13
N PHE A 68 6.45 -5.24 -16.28
CA PHE A 68 5.44 -4.66 -15.40
C PHE A 68 4.26 -4.06 -16.18
N PRO A 69 3.06 -4.01 -15.59
CA PRO A 69 2.72 -4.62 -14.29
C PRO A 69 2.83 -6.15 -14.33
N ALA A 70 3.41 -6.71 -13.27
CA ALA A 70 3.66 -8.14 -13.13
C ALA A 70 2.56 -8.78 -12.28
N LEU A 71 2.30 -10.08 -12.44
CA LEU A 71 1.41 -10.78 -11.51
C LEU A 71 2.05 -10.80 -10.10
N PHE A 72 1.29 -10.39 -9.10
CA PHE A 72 1.71 -10.47 -7.71
C PHE A 72 1.29 -11.82 -7.14
N GLU A 73 2.29 -12.67 -6.92
CA GLU A 73 2.15 -14.08 -6.55
C GLU A 73 1.85 -14.33 -5.07
N ASP A 74 2.07 -13.36 -4.19
CA ASP A 74 1.91 -13.53 -2.75
C ASP A 74 0.51 -13.13 -2.29
N LEU A 75 -0.51 -13.80 -2.84
CA LEU A 75 -1.92 -13.47 -2.62
C LEU A 75 -2.34 -13.57 -1.13
N TYR A 76 -1.66 -14.43 -0.36
CA TYR A 76 -1.87 -14.56 1.09
C TYR A 76 -1.56 -13.27 1.86
N LEU A 77 -0.62 -12.46 1.36
CA LEU A 77 -0.23 -11.20 1.99
C LEU A 77 -1.39 -10.20 2.09
N PHE A 78 -2.39 -10.34 1.22
CA PHE A 78 -3.59 -9.49 1.19
C PHE A 78 -4.90 -10.27 1.36
N ASN A 79 -4.84 -11.56 1.71
CA ASN A 79 -6.01 -12.44 1.80
C ASN A 79 -6.85 -12.49 0.50
N LYS A 80 -6.19 -12.46 -0.67
CA LYS A 80 -6.82 -12.38 -2.00
C LYS A 80 -6.59 -13.62 -2.86
N HIS A 81 -6.92 -14.79 -2.35
CA HIS A 81 -6.49 -16.09 -2.90
C HIS A 81 -6.89 -16.40 -4.35
N ASN A 82 -7.92 -15.76 -4.90
CA ASN A 82 -8.43 -16.02 -6.26
C ASN A 82 -8.54 -14.75 -7.12
N GLU A 83 -7.83 -13.70 -6.75
CA GLU A 83 -7.84 -12.43 -7.49
C GLU A 83 -6.52 -12.22 -8.22
N ILE A 84 -6.59 -11.55 -9.38
CA ILE A 84 -5.39 -11.09 -10.06
C ILE A 84 -4.94 -9.82 -9.35
N LEU A 85 -3.85 -9.95 -8.60
CA LEU A 85 -3.11 -8.82 -8.07
C LEU A 85 -1.93 -8.49 -9.00
N LEU A 86 -1.68 -7.22 -9.20
CA LEU A 86 -0.64 -6.71 -10.07
C LEU A 86 0.36 -5.89 -9.26
N ALA A 87 1.63 -6.23 -9.38
CA ALA A 87 2.74 -5.47 -8.83
C ALA A 87 3.21 -4.41 -9.83
N TRP A 88 3.43 -3.19 -9.36
CA TRP A 88 3.97 -2.07 -10.13
C TRP A 88 5.14 -1.40 -9.39
N PRO A 89 6.31 -1.22 -10.02
CA PRO A 89 7.46 -0.62 -9.37
C PRO A 89 7.23 0.87 -9.18
N VAL A 90 7.36 1.34 -7.94
CA VAL A 90 7.20 2.76 -7.61
C VAL A 90 8.56 3.35 -7.26
N HIS A 91 8.95 4.35 -8.04
CA HIS A 91 10.11 5.19 -7.73
C HIS A 91 9.67 6.45 -6.99
N PHE A 92 10.59 7.06 -6.24
CA PHE A 92 10.29 8.33 -5.59
C PHE A 92 10.06 9.43 -6.65
N PRO A 93 9.12 10.39 -6.46
CA PRO A 93 8.72 11.37 -7.48
C PRO A 93 9.87 12.19 -8.11
N TRP A 94 10.98 12.34 -7.40
CA TRP A 94 12.16 13.13 -7.82
C TRP A 94 13.21 12.33 -8.57
N THR A 95 13.03 11.02 -8.72
CA THR A 95 13.95 10.14 -9.44
C THR A 95 13.42 9.86 -10.84
N THR A 96 14.26 10.07 -11.86
CA THR A 96 13.85 9.79 -13.24
C THR A 96 13.82 8.28 -13.47
N TYR A 97 12.76 7.80 -14.14
CA TYR A 97 12.62 6.43 -14.64
C TYR A 97 13.66 6.15 -15.75
N LYS A 98 14.96 6.12 -15.39
CA LYS A 98 16.04 5.79 -16.32
C LYS A 98 16.59 4.41 -15.95
N TYR A 99 15.90 3.40 -16.48
CA TYR A 99 16.30 2.00 -16.66
C TYR A 99 16.34 1.11 -15.40
N GLU A 100 15.74 -0.07 -15.59
CA GLU A 100 15.56 -1.24 -14.71
C GLU A 100 14.48 -1.17 -13.61
N PRO A 101 13.71 -2.27 -13.40
CA PRO A 101 12.72 -2.36 -12.34
C PRO A 101 13.40 -2.83 -11.04
N THR A 102 14.31 -2.02 -10.52
CA THR A 102 15.02 -2.27 -9.26
C THR A 102 14.45 -1.45 -8.11
N ALA A 103 13.31 -0.78 -8.30
CA ALA A 103 12.63 -0.08 -7.21
C ALA A 103 12.48 -1.02 -6.00
N ASP A 104 12.76 -0.52 -4.80
CA ASP A 104 12.64 -1.31 -3.57
C ASP A 104 11.18 -1.45 -3.11
N PHE A 105 10.24 -0.80 -3.81
CA PHE A 105 8.82 -0.76 -3.45
C PHE A 105 7.94 -1.18 -4.62
N ARG A 106 6.84 -1.86 -4.29
CA ARG A 106 5.77 -2.19 -5.24
C ARG A 106 4.45 -1.62 -4.75
N LEU A 107 3.75 -0.95 -5.65
CA LEU A 107 2.32 -0.72 -5.53
C LEU A 107 1.60 -1.98 -6.00
N ILE A 108 0.67 -2.45 -5.19
CA ILE A 108 -0.17 -3.61 -5.49
C ILE A 108 -1.56 -3.09 -5.84
N ILE A 109 -2.01 -3.38 -7.05
CA ILE A 109 -3.36 -3.07 -7.53
C ILE A 109 -4.11 -4.34 -7.89
N ASP A 110 -5.44 -4.31 -7.86
CA ASP A 110 -6.25 -5.38 -8.43
C ASP A 110 -6.38 -5.25 -9.95
N SER A 111 -7.08 -6.20 -10.56
CA SER A 111 -7.33 -6.21 -11.99
C SER A 111 -8.25 -5.10 -12.50
N ASP A 112 -8.87 -4.32 -11.62
CA ASP A 112 -9.68 -3.12 -11.93
C ASP A 112 -8.92 -1.81 -11.69
N GLY A 113 -7.64 -1.90 -11.29
CA GLY A 113 -6.77 -0.75 -11.04
C GLY A 113 -6.96 -0.12 -9.66
N LYS A 114 -7.68 -0.75 -8.74
CA LYS A 114 -7.82 -0.25 -7.36
C LYS A 114 -6.59 -0.60 -6.55
N ILE A 115 -6.19 0.31 -5.66
CA ILE A 115 -5.04 0.12 -4.77
C ILE A 115 -5.42 -0.88 -3.67
N ILE A 116 -4.67 -1.97 -3.61
CA ILE A 116 -4.79 -3.00 -2.57
C ILE A 116 -3.77 -2.76 -1.46
N GLY A 117 -2.58 -2.26 -1.80
CA GLY A 117 -1.57 -1.92 -0.81
C GLY A 117 -0.22 -1.59 -1.41
N MET A 118 0.78 -1.46 -0.53
CA MET A 118 2.18 -1.35 -0.91
C MET A 118 3.02 -2.40 -0.20
N VAL A 119 4.10 -2.82 -0.84
CA VAL A 119 5.10 -3.71 -0.25
C VAL A 119 6.51 -3.21 -0.50
N SER A 120 7.43 -3.45 0.43
CA SER A 120 8.87 -3.37 0.19
C SER A 120 9.42 -4.72 -0.24
N VAL A 121 10.36 -4.70 -1.19
CA VAL A 121 11.05 -5.90 -1.68
C VAL A 121 12.21 -6.19 -0.75
N ILE A 122 12.20 -7.36 -0.13
CA ILE A 122 13.29 -7.90 0.66
C ILE A 122 14.10 -8.83 -0.25
N TYR A 123 15.38 -8.52 -0.43
CA TYR A 123 16.32 -9.40 -1.10
C TYR A 123 17.01 -10.28 -0.05
N PRO A 124 16.60 -11.55 0.14
CA PRO A 124 17.39 -12.47 0.94
C PRO A 124 18.78 -12.62 0.33
N LYS A 125 19.78 -12.91 1.19
CA LYS A 125 21.24 -13.06 0.93
C LYS A 125 21.64 -13.22 -0.54
N LYS A 126 22.76 -12.58 -0.94
CA LYS A 126 23.39 -12.47 -2.29
C LYS A 126 23.17 -13.59 -3.34
N ASP A 127 22.84 -14.81 -2.96
CA ASP A 127 22.68 -15.97 -3.85
C ASP A 127 21.21 -16.46 -3.99
N SER A 128 20.25 -15.88 -3.25
CA SER A 128 18.83 -16.23 -3.37
C SER A 128 18.18 -15.46 -4.52
N LYS A 129 17.65 -16.19 -5.50
CA LYS A 129 16.82 -15.62 -6.58
C LYS A 129 15.39 -15.28 -6.11
N GLN A 130 15.02 -15.68 -4.89
CA GLN A 130 13.67 -15.53 -4.39
C GLN A 130 13.48 -14.18 -3.72
N LYS A 131 12.59 -13.34 -4.28
CA LYS A 131 12.21 -12.05 -3.68
C LYS A 131 11.25 -12.29 -2.52
N GLU A 132 11.47 -11.67 -1.37
CA GLU A 132 10.49 -11.59 -0.30
C GLU A 132 9.82 -10.21 -0.33
N PHE A 133 8.62 -10.10 0.23
CA PHE A 133 7.85 -8.86 0.28
C PHE A 133 7.43 -8.59 1.72
N ARG A 134 7.48 -7.34 2.14
CA ARG A 134 6.93 -6.89 3.43
C ARG A 134 5.86 -5.85 3.19
N LYS A 135 4.70 -5.99 3.84
CA LYS A 135 3.63 -4.99 3.75
C LYS A 135 4.11 -3.67 4.32
N CYS A 136 3.82 -2.60 3.58
CA CYS A 136 3.91 -1.26 4.12
C CYS A 136 2.68 -0.99 4.98
N LYS A 137 2.86 -0.18 6.02
CA LYS A 137 1.78 0.16 6.94
C LYS A 137 0.81 1.14 6.28
N PRO A 138 -0.50 0.85 6.19
CA PRO A 138 -1.48 1.84 5.78
C PRO A 138 -1.59 2.92 6.86
N LEU A 139 -1.72 4.18 6.42
CA LEU A 139 -1.69 5.33 7.32
C LEU A 139 -2.97 6.15 7.21
N HIS A 140 -3.41 6.69 8.34
CA HIS A 140 -4.26 7.86 8.34
C HIS A 140 -3.43 9.08 8.73
N SER A 141 -3.68 10.21 8.09
CA SER A 141 -3.09 11.49 8.49
C SER A 141 -4.16 12.53 8.74
N SER A 142 -3.96 13.33 9.79
CA SER A 142 -4.84 14.45 10.12
C SER A 142 -3.97 15.66 10.42
N SER A 143 -4.37 16.81 9.86
CA SER A 143 -3.85 18.10 10.27
C SER A 143 -4.70 18.60 11.44
N ASP A 144 -4.12 18.66 12.64
CA ASP A 144 -4.78 19.28 13.78
C ASP A 144 -5.07 20.76 13.46
N GLY A 145 -6.32 21.05 13.11
CA GLY A 145 -6.76 22.34 12.61
C GLY A 145 -8.11 22.75 13.18
N GLY A 146 -8.07 23.41 14.33
CA GLY A 146 -9.04 24.43 14.76
C GLY A 146 -10.40 24.02 15.30
N ASP A 147 -11.11 23.06 14.67
CA ASP A 147 -12.50 22.74 15.02
C ASP A 147 -12.63 21.64 16.09
N ASP A 148 -13.61 21.77 16.98
CA ASP A 148 -13.85 20.85 18.10
C ASP A 148 -14.23 19.44 17.62
N THR A 149 -14.85 19.33 16.44
CA THR A 149 -15.16 18.06 15.77
C THR A 149 -13.88 17.30 15.37
N SER A 150 -12.90 18.00 14.77
CA SER A 150 -11.60 17.43 14.40
C SER A 150 -10.83 16.93 15.63
N ARG A 151 -10.90 17.66 16.75
CA ARG A 151 -10.27 17.24 18.01
C ARG A 151 -10.92 15.99 18.59
N GLN A 152 -12.24 15.88 18.50
CA GLN A 152 -12.95 14.69 18.96
C GLN A 152 -12.58 13.46 18.11
N HIS A 153 -12.46 13.62 16.79
CA HIS A 153 -11.98 12.54 15.91
C HIS A 153 -10.54 12.13 16.23
N VAL A 154 -9.64 13.08 16.44
CA VAL A 154 -8.24 12.77 16.82
C VAL A 154 -8.17 11.95 18.11
N LYS A 155 -8.95 12.32 19.13
CA LYS A 155 -9.03 11.54 20.38
C LYS A 155 -9.56 10.12 20.18
N GLN A 156 -10.52 9.93 19.27
CA GLN A 156 -11.01 8.58 18.93
C GLN A 156 -9.93 7.77 18.22
N LEU A 157 -9.22 8.39 17.26
CA LEU A 157 -8.12 7.73 16.55
C LEU A 157 -7.00 7.31 17.49
N GLU A 158 -6.60 8.17 18.44
CA GLU A 158 -5.58 7.86 19.45
C GLU A 158 -5.93 6.67 20.36
N GLN A 159 -7.22 6.40 20.58
CA GLN A 159 -7.68 5.27 21.38
C GLN A 159 -7.63 3.93 20.62
N ILE A 160 -7.76 3.98 19.29
CA ILE A 160 -7.96 2.80 18.45
C ILE A 160 -6.68 2.45 17.70
N PHE A 161 -5.97 3.45 17.17
CA PHE A 161 -4.85 3.27 16.28
C PHE A 161 -3.52 3.68 16.91
N PRO A 162 -2.46 2.87 16.78
CA PRO A 162 -1.14 3.23 17.22
C PRO A 162 -0.66 4.53 16.56
N PHE A 163 -0.20 5.47 17.38
CA PHE A 163 0.49 6.65 16.92
C PHE A 163 1.86 6.28 16.32
N LEU A 164 2.18 6.79 15.13
CA LEU A 164 3.44 6.50 14.44
C LEU A 164 4.41 7.68 14.47
N GLY A 165 3.91 8.90 14.62
CA GLY A 165 4.73 10.10 14.49
C GLY A 165 4.04 11.20 13.69
N TYR A 166 4.85 12.04 13.06
CA TYR A 166 4.38 13.18 12.28
C TYR A 166 4.90 13.14 10.84
N SER A 167 4.14 13.69 9.90
CA SER A 167 4.61 14.04 8.55
C SER A 167 4.75 15.55 8.43
N CYS A 168 5.95 16.01 8.13
CA CYS A 168 6.25 17.43 7.93
C CYS A 168 6.89 17.64 6.57
N ASN A 169 6.27 18.39 5.68
CA ASN A 169 6.81 18.68 4.34
C ASN A 169 7.24 17.39 3.59
N GLY A 170 6.47 16.30 3.74
CA GLY A 170 6.76 14.99 3.16
C GLY A 170 7.83 14.16 3.90
N VAL A 171 8.40 14.66 5.00
CA VAL A 171 9.37 13.96 5.84
C VAL A 171 8.66 13.27 7.00
N TYR A 172 8.95 11.99 7.19
CA TYR A 172 8.49 11.22 8.35
C TYR A 172 9.34 11.50 9.58
N LEU A 173 8.69 11.90 10.67
CA LEU A 173 9.27 12.07 11.99
C LEU A 173 8.71 10.97 12.88
N ASN A 174 9.53 9.98 13.19
CA ASN A 174 9.08 8.80 13.94
C ASN A 174 8.71 9.13 15.39
N GLU A 175 7.79 8.33 15.94
CA GLU A 175 7.32 8.39 17.32
C GLU A 175 8.46 8.39 18.35
N ARG A 176 9.49 7.56 18.18
CA ARG A 176 10.58 7.44 19.16
C ARG A 176 11.33 8.76 19.34
N SER A 177 11.65 9.44 18.24
CA SER A 177 12.28 10.77 18.23
C SER A 177 11.38 11.82 18.90
N PHE A 178 10.07 11.74 18.67
CA PHE A 178 9.08 12.58 19.34
C PHE A 178 9.05 12.34 20.86
N LEU A 179 8.79 11.11 21.30
CA LEU A 179 8.69 10.76 22.73
C LEU A 179 9.98 11.05 23.49
N TYR A 180 11.14 10.77 22.89
CA TYR A 180 12.42 11.14 23.48
C TYR A 180 12.52 12.65 23.72
N THR A 181 12.14 13.46 22.72
CA THR A 181 12.20 14.91 22.83
C THR A 181 11.22 15.43 23.89
N VAL A 182 9.99 14.90 23.95
CA VAL A 182 9.00 15.22 25.00
C VAL A 182 9.58 14.95 26.39
N SER A 183 10.14 13.75 26.62
CA SER A 183 10.75 13.40 27.90
C SER A 183 11.95 14.29 28.28
N LEU A 184 12.70 14.77 27.28
CA LEU A 184 13.79 15.71 27.49
C LEU A 184 13.25 17.08 27.90
N ILE A 185 12.17 17.57 27.28
CA ILE A 185 11.54 18.83 27.64
C ILE A 185 11.05 18.79 29.09
N GLU A 186 10.37 17.72 29.50
CA GLU A 186 9.89 17.53 30.88
C GLU A 186 11.04 17.58 31.89
N LYS A 187 12.14 16.84 31.64
CA LYS A 187 13.34 16.85 32.50
C LYS A 187 14.00 18.23 32.58
N LEU A 188 13.98 18.99 31.50
CA LEU A 188 14.54 20.36 31.49
C LEU A 188 13.72 21.33 32.36
N GLN A 189 12.47 21.00 32.67
CA GLN A 189 11.63 21.82 33.55
C GLN A 189 11.78 21.48 35.03
N SER A 190 12.09 20.22 35.36
CA SER A 190 12.24 19.76 36.75
C SER A 190 13.58 20.13 37.41
N VAL A 191 14.53 20.73 36.68
CA VAL A 191 15.90 21.01 37.18
C VAL A 191 16.21 22.52 37.18
N PRO A 192 16.87 23.06 38.23
CA PRO A 192 17.32 24.47 38.27
C PRO A 192 18.21 24.87 37.09
N SER A 193 18.08 26.13 36.65
CA SER A 193 18.52 26.62 35.34
C SER A 193 20.03 26.58 35.04
N SER A 194 20.90 26.31 36.01
CA SER A 194 22.35 26.45 35.87
C SER A 194 23.09 25.20 35.37
N THR A 195 22.44 24.03 35.29
CA THR A 195 23.13 22.74 35.02
C THR A 195 22.81 22.09 33.67
N HIS A 196 21.82 22.57 32.91
CA HIS A 196 21.42 21.93 31.65
C HIS A 196 21.64 22.79 30.39
N PRO A 197 22.59 22.42 29.50
CA PRO A 197 22.96 23.18 28.29
C PRO A 197 21.89 23.16 27.18
N HIS A 198 20.69 22.64 27.45
CA HIS A 198 19.59 22.57 26.49
C HIS A 198 18.40 23.46 26.87
N ARG A 199 18.36 24.02 28.08
CA ARG A 199 17.26 24.88 28.52
C ARG A 199 17.16 26.17 27.70
N ASN A 200 18.30 26.70 27.25
CA ASN A 200 18.40 27.85 26.34
C ASN A 200 17.83 27.59 24.93
N LYS A 201 17.48 26.34 24.58
CA LYS A 201 16.85 25.99 23.31
C LYS A 201 15.32 26.06 23.34
N ILE A 202 14.72 26.26 24.51
CA ILE A 202 13.29 26.54 24.63
C ILE A 202 13.06 28.01 24.24
N THR A 203 12.24 28.24 23.21
CA THR A 203 11.95 29.58 22.68
C THR A 203 10.45 29.81 22.63
N PHE A 204 10.00 31.05 22.79
CA PHE A 204 8.59 31.38 22.56
C PHE A 204 8.16 31.05 21.12
N TYR A 205 6.95 30.53 20.99
CA TYR A 205 6.29 30.32 19.71
C TYR A 205 5.28 31.44 19.48
N ASN A 206 5.57 32.28 18.48
CA ASN A 206 4.73 33.43 18.12
C ASN A 206 3.86 33.16 16.89
N GLY A 207 3.84 31.92 16.40
CA GLY A 207 3.14 31.60 15.16
C GLY A 207 1.63 31.47 15.33
N ASN A 208 0.88 31.67 14.25
CA ASN A 208 -0.58 31.70 14.27
C ASN A 208 -1.26 30.35 13.99
N LYS A 209 -0.49 29.31 13.68
CA LYS A 209 -1.04 28.01 13.24
C LYS A 209 -1.58 27.20 14.40
N ILE A 210 -0.93 27.25 15.55
CA ILE A 210 -1.33 26.52 16.76
C ILE A 210 -1.92 27.50 17.77
N SER A 211 -3.14 27.23 18.21
CA SER A 211 -3.82 28.05 19.22
C SER A 211 -3.38 27.70 20.64
N GLY A 212 -3.13 28.71 21.46
CA GLY A 212 -2.84 28.56 22.89
C GLY A 212 -2.12 29.79 23.45
N GLU A 213 -2.07 29.88 24.77
CA GLU A 213 -1.38 30.97 25.47
C GLU A 213 0.03 30.57 25.85
N ASN A 214 0.97 31.53 25.79
CA ASN A 214 2.37 31.35 26.21
C ASN A 214 3.03 30.11 25.61
N LEU A 215 2.77 29.84 24.33
CA LEU A 215 3.29 28.68 23.64
C LEU A 215 4.82 28.73 23.54
N LEU A 216 5.44 27.59 23.78
CA LEU A 216 6.88 27.38 23.73
C LEU A 216 7.21 26.36 22.65
N GLY A 217 8.37 26.50 22.05
CA GLY A 217 8.93 25.61 21.04
C GLY A 217 10.24 25.01 21.51
N PHE A 218 10.46 23.74 21.18
CA PHE A 218 11.74 23.07 21.36
C PHE A 218 12.13 22.26 20.12
N PRO A 219 13.41 22.30 19.67
CA PRO A 219 13.85 21.55 18.50
C PRO A 219 13.70 20.05 18.69
N LEU A 220 13.06 19.39 17.72
CA LEU A 220 12.91 17.94 17.70
C LEU A 220 14.30 17.28 17.55
N ARG A 221 14.56 16.19 18.27
CA ARG A 221 15.83 15.47 18.23
C ARG A 221 15.71 14.20 17.40
N ASN A 222 16.71 13.95 16.55
CA ASN A 222 16.78 12.68 15.83
C ASN A 222 17.41 11.61 16.72
N LEU A 223 16.99 10.35 16.54
CA LEU A 223 17.62 9.20 17.18
C LEU A 223 18.31 8.35 16.11
N ASP A 224 19.50 7.86 16.40
CA ASP A 224 20.15 6.85 15.57
C ASP A 224 19.59 5.44 15.85
N SER A 225 20.13 4.44 15.15
CA SER A 225 19.72 3.03 15.33
C SER A 225 19.99 2.46 16.72
N LYS A 226 20.81 3.13 17.54
CA LYS A 226 21.11 2.77 18.93
C LYS A 226 20.31 3.63 19.93
N ASN A 227 19.30 4.36 19.46
CA ASN A 227 18.52 5.32 20.24
C ASN A 227 19.35 6.45 20.87
N SER A 228 20.49 6.78 20.26
CA SER A 228 21.32 7.89 20.71
C SER A 228 20.93 9.18 19.96
N PRO A 229 20.87 10.33 20.65
CA PRO A 229 20.47 11.59 20.04
C PRO A 229 21.52 12.08 19.04
N ASN A 230 21.18 12.12 17.75
CA ASN A 230 22.07 12.56 16.68
C ASN A 230 21.77 13.99 16.21
N GLY A 231 21.78 14.93 17.16
CA GLY A 231 21.53 16.35 16.89
C GLY A 231 20.04 16.72 16.71
N PRO A 232 19.75 18.00 16.44
CA PRO A 232 18.40 18.45 16.11
C PRO A 232 18.02 18.02 14.69
N ILE A 233 16.75 17.70 14.49
CA ILE A 233 16.15 17.70 13.16
C ILE A 233 15.95 19.18 12.83
N ASN A 234 16.95 19.78 12.18
CA ASN A 234 17.22 21.23 12.12
C ASN A 234 16.06 22.13 11.63
N THR A 235 14.95 21.55 11.19
CA THR A 235 13.77 22.25 10.70
C THR A 235 12.49 21.91 11.45
N HIS A 236 12.48 21.14 12.54
CA HIS A 236 11.23 20.74 13.22
C HIS A 236 11.23 21.07 14.71
N ARG A 237 10.09 21.54 15.22
CA ARG A 237 9.91 21.92 16.62
C ARG A 237 8.64 21.33 17.20
N ILE A 238 8.74 20.83 18.42
CA ILE A 238 7.57 20.52 19.24
C ILE A 238 7.06 21.82 19.85
N ILE A 239 5.78 22.11 19.66
CA ILE A 239 5.09 23.24 20.29
C ILE A 239 4.29 22.72 21.48
N PHE A 240 4.47 23.36 22.63
CA PHE A 240 3.85 22.94 23.89
C PHE A 240 3.51 24.15 24.77
N GLN A 241 2.55 23.93 25.66
CA GLN A 241 2.20 24.86 26.73
C GLN A 241 2.68 24.28 28.06
N ARG A 242 3.10 25.14 28.98
CA ARG A 242 3.43 24.73 30.35
C ARG A 242 2.17 24.82 31.22
N ASN A 243 1.89 23.78 31.99
CA ASN A 243 0.88 23.78 33.03
C ASN A 243 1.47 24.24 34.37
N GLU A 244 0.59 24.61 35.31
CA GLU A 244 0.97 25.09 36.64
C GLU A 244 1.79 24.07 37.44
N ASP A 245 1.55 22.77 37.21
CA ASP A 245 2.18 21.64 37.87
C ASP A 245 3.50 21.19 37.21
N THR A 246 4.10 22.02 36.36
CA THR A 246 5.31 21.73 35.56
C THR A 246 5.15 20.64 34.49
N SER A 247 3.95 20.06 34.32
CA SER A 247 3.66 19.21 33.17
C SER A 247 3.60 20.03 31.89
N ILE A 248 3.85 19.38 30.76
CA ILE A 248 3.72 19.99 29.44
C ILE A 248 2.51 19.46 28.72
N LEU A 249 1.76 20.36 28.10
CA LEU A 249 0.72 20.02 27.16
C LEU A 249 1.27 20.23 25.75
N VAL A 250 1.62 19.14 25.08
CA VAL A 250 2.03 19.19 23.67
C VAL A 250 0.82 19.61 22.83
N LYS A 251 1.02 20.62 21.98
CA LYS A 251 -0.02 21.16 21.09
C LYS A 251 0.18 20.73 19.63
N GLY A 252 1.37 20.27 19.27
CA GLY A 252 1.67 19.74 17.94
C GLY A 252 3.14 19.89 17.56
N VAL A 253 3.44 19.58 16.30
CA VAL A 253 4.77 19.72 15.69
C VAL A 253 4.66 20.66 14.49
N VAL A 254 5.62 21.57 14.37
CA VAL A 254 5.72 22.50 13.23
C VAL A 254 7.04 22.33 12.51
N SER A 255 7.02 22.51 11.19
CA SER A 255 8.22 22.61 10.36
C SER A 255 8.60 24.07 10.17
N LYS A 256 9.82 24.47 10.55
CA LYS A 256 10.39 25.80 10.28
C LYS A 256 10.28 26.10 8.79
N GLY A 257 9.60 27.19 8.43
CA GLY A 257 9.48 27.60 7.04
C GLY A 257 10.84 27.97 6.42
N LEU A 258 10.88 28.03 5.09
CA LEU A 258 12.09 28.30 4.30
C LEU A 258 12.67 29.71 4.59
N TYR A 259 11.86 30.61 5.15
CA TYR A 259 12.25 31.97 5.52
C TYR A 259 12.16 32.16 7.04
N GLU A 260 13.08 32.93 7.64
CA GLU A 260 13.15 33.14 9.09
C GLU A 260 11.88 33.77 9.72
N LYS A 261 10.99 34.34 8.90
CA LYS A 261 9.73 34.97 9.31
C LYS A 261 8.50 34.10 9.11
N ASP A 262 8.67 32.88 8.61
CA ASP A 262 7.57 32.00 8.28
C ASP A 262 7.30 31.07 9.47
N ASP A 263 6.07 31.12 9.98
CA ASP A 263 5.64 30.42 11.21
C ASP A 263 5.69 28.89 11.09
N GLY A 264 5.96 28.41 9.88
CA GLY A 264 6.05 27.00 9.57
C GLY A 264 4.70 26.34 9.38
N ASP A 265 4.69 25.25 8.64
CA ASP A 265 3.47 24.45 8.48
C ASP A 265 3.33 23.46 9.64
N ILE A 266 2.08 23.27 10.08
CA ILE A 266 1.72 22.22 11.03
C ILE A 266 1.96 20.88 10.37
N CYS A 267 2.68 20.03 11.08
CA CYS A 267 2.88 18.66 10.68
C CYS A 267 1.63 17.84 10.92
N GLN A 268 1.34 16.91 10.02
CA GLN A 268 0.23 15.99 10.16
C GLN A 268 0.58 14.89 11.15
N THR A 269 -0.34 14.57 12.05
CA THR A 269 -0.24 13.41 12.93
C THR A 269 -0.50 12.15 12.12
N LEU A 270 0.26 11.08 12.35
CA LEU A 270 0.16 9.82 11.62
C LEU A 270 -0.27 8.67 12.55
N TRP A 271 -1.26 7.89 12.10
CA TRP A 271 -1.74 6.69 12.78
C TRP A 271 -1.58 5.44 11.91
N ASP A 272 -1.28 4.31 12.56
CA ASP A 272 -1.18 3.00 11.95
C ASP A 272 -2.56 2.35 11.79
N LEU A 273 -3.01 2.17 10.55
CA LEU A 273 -4.28 1.50 10.25
C LEU A 273 -4.13 -0.02 10.10
N SER A 274 -2.92 -0.58 10.30
CA SER A 274 -2.70 -2.03 10.23
C SER A 274 -3.64 -2.86 11.13
N PRO A 275 -4.07 -2.40 12.33
CA PRO A 275 -5.03 -3.15 13.14
C PRO A 275 -6.40 -3.40 12.49
N LEU A 276 -6.76 -2.61 11.46
CA LEU A 276 -7.99 -2.82 10.67
C LEU A 276 -7.81 -3.85 9.56
N SER A 277 -6.56 -4.14 9.20
CA SER A 277 -6.28 -5.15 8.19
C SER A 277 -6.63 -6.52 8.76
N GLU A 278 -7.26 -7.35 7.94
CA GLU A 278 -7.47 -8.77 8.27
C GLU A 278 -6.14 -9.39 8.74
N ILE A 279 -6.22 -10.36 9.66
CA ILE A 279 -5.06 -11.08 10.22
C ILE A 279 -4.32 -11.77 9.08
N THR A 280 -3.40 -11.02 8.47
CA THR A 280 -2.59 -11.38 7.33
C THR A 280 -1.14 -11.23 7.76
N PRO A 281 -0.24 -12.05 7.22
CA PRO A 281 1.17 -11.97 7.59
C PRO A 281 1.75 -10.61 7.15
N ASP A 282 2.65 -10.05 7.96
CA ASP A 282 3.36 -8.81 7.62
C ASP A 282 4.43 -9.02 6.54
N VAL A 283 4.94 -10.26 6.43
CA VAL A 283 6.03 -10.64 5.54
C VAL A 283 5.62 -11.86 4.73
N SER A 284 5.98 -11.87 3.46
CA SER A 284 5.83 -12.99 2.55
C SER A 284 6.44 -14.26 3.13
N SER A 285 5.78 -15.38 2.94
CA SER A 285 6.37 -16.69 3.20
C SER A 285 6.57 -17.42 1.86
N PRO A 286 7.79 -17.89 1.57
CA PRO A 286 8.06 -18.79 0.45
C PRO A 286 7.12 -20.01 0.39
N ILE A 287 6.68 -20.51 1.55
CA ILE A 287 5.79 -21.66 1.68
C ILE A 287 4.37 -21.28 1.25
N HIS A 288 3.85 -20.14 1.71
CA HIS A 288 2.51 -19.67 1.35
C HIS A 288 2.43 -19.24 -0.10
N ARG A 289 3.47 -18.61 -0.64
CA ARG A 289 3.54 -18.27 -2.06
C ARG A 289 3.55 -19.49 -2.94
N LYS A 290 4.30 -20.53 -2.56
CA LYS A 290 4.19 -21.85 -3.20
C LYS A 290 2.74 -22.31 -3.08
N ALA A 291 2.14 -22.41 -1.90
CA ALA A 291 0.75 -22.83 -1.74
C ALA A 291 -0.29 -22.01 -2.56
N ALA A 292 -0.04 -20.74 -2.88
CA ALA A 292 -0.95 -19.89 -3.68
C ALA A 292 -0.94 -20.25 -5.17
N LEU A 293 0.24 -20.59 -5.69
CA LEU A 293 0.45 -20.99 -7.08
C LEU A 293 0.50 -22.52 -7.25
N VAL A 294 0.58 -23.26 -6.14
CA VAL A 294 0.58 -24.72 -6.05
C VAL A 294 -0.88 -25.18 -6.01
N ASN A 295 -1.53 -25.09 -7.15
CA ASN A 295 -1.91 -26.36 -7.73
C ASN A 295 -0.71 -26.78 -8.57
N ASN A 296 -0.14 -27.94 -8.29
CA ASN A 296 1.04 -28.42 -9.02
C ASN A 296 0.58 -28.98 -10.38
N ASP A 297 -0.20 -28.19 -11.13
CA ASP A 297 -0.91 -28.60 -12.34
C ASP A 297 0.05 -28.88 -13.51
N GLY A 298 1.35 -28.72 -13.26
CA GLY A 298 2.42 -28.92 -14.21
C GLY A 298 2.74 -27.67 -15.00
N THR A 299 3.41 -27.88 -16.12
CA THR A 299 3.74 -26.83 -17.06
C THR A 299 3.18 -27.15 -18.44
N TYR A 300 2.91 -26.09 -19.19
CA TYR A 300 2.41 -26.16 -20.56
C TYR A 300 3.44 -25.53 -21.49
N ILE A 301 3.86 -26.25 -22.53
CA ILE A 301 4.83 -25.72 -23.48
C ILE A 301 4.08 -24.95 -24.58
N CYS A 302 4.46 -23.68 -24.78
CA CYS A 302 4.00 -22.92 -25.93
C CYS A 302 5.13 -22.06 -26.50
N ALA A 303 5.31 -22.09 -27.82
CA ALA A 303 6.37 -21.36 -28.52
C ALA A 303 7.78 -21.68 -28.00
N ASN A 304 8.00 -22.91 -27.54
CA ASN A 304 9.20 -23.39 -26.84
C ASN A 304 9.46 -22.71 -25.48
N GLU A 305 8.45 -22.06 -24.90
CA GLU A 305 8.51 -21.53 -23.54
C GLU A 305 7.66 -22.41 -22.61
N GLU A 306 8.16 -22.66 -21.41
CA GLU A 306 7.49 -23.47 -20.39
C GLU A 306 6.63 -22.58 -19.48
N LEU A 307 5.31 -22.80 -19.46
CA LEU A 307 4.35 -21.97 -18.75
C LEU A 307 3.78 -22.69 -17.54
N ASN A 308 3.75 -22.03 -16.39
CA ASN A 308 3.05 -22.57 -15.24
C ASN A 308 1.53 -22.56 -15.48
N ILE A 309 0.88 -23.72 -15.37
CA ILE A 309 -0.56 -23.88 -15.66
C ILE A 309 -1.42 -23.09 -14.66
N SER A 310 -1.07 -23.06 -13.38
CA SER A 310 -1.81 -22.33 -12.34
C SER A 310 -1.85 -20.83 -12.61
N THR A 311 -0.74 -20.25 -13.10
CA THR A 311 -0.69 -18.86 -13.56
C THR A 311 -1.66 -18.57 -14.71
N ILE A 312 -1.81 -19.54 -15.64
CA ILE A 312 -2.76 -19.43 -16.76
C ILE A 312 -4.19 -19.52 -16.22
N LEU A 313 -4.48 -20.54 -15.39
CA LEU A 313 -5.82 -20.80 -14.85
C LEU A 313 -6.34 -19.66 -13.99
N LEU A 314 -5.49 -19.01 -13.20
CA LEU A 314 -5.85 -17.83 -12.40
C LEU A 314 -6.43 -16.70 -13.28
N GLN A 315 -5.98 -16.59 -14.53
CA GLN A 315 -6.36 -15.49 -15.43
C GLN A 315 -7.55 -15.82 -16.33
N VAL A 316 -7.97 -17.09 -16.40
CA VAL A 316 -9.11 -17.53 -17.20
C VAL A 316 -10.41 -16.82 -16.80
N PRO A 317 -10.86 -16.83 -15.53
CA PRO A 317 -12.13 -16.18 -15.16
C PRO A 317 -12.13 -14.68 -15.49
N HIS A 318 -10.99 -14.01 -15.31
CA HIS A 318 -10.85 -12.60 -15.62
C HIS A 318 -10.93 -12.34 -17.13
N SER A 319 -10.27 -13.16 -17.95
CA SER A 319 -10.33 -13.03 -19.41
C SER A 319 -11.76 -13.17 -19.94
N LEU A 320 -12.53 -14.11 -19.39
CA LEU A 320 -13.94 -14.32 -19.71
C LEU A 320 -14.78 -13.09 -19.33
N TYR A 321 -14.64 -12.63 -18.10
CA TYR A 321 -15.33 -11.44 -17.61
C TYR A 321 -15.02 -10.20 -18.48
N ARG A 322 -13.75 -10.00 -18.87
CA ARG A 322 -13.34 -8.88 -19.72
C ARG A 322 -13.92 -9.01 -21.13
N ALA A 323 -13.88 -10.19 -21.74
CA ALA A 323 -14.47 -10.42 -23.05
C ALA A 323 -15.99 -10.13 -23.04
N GLN A 324 -16.72 -10.63 -22.04
CA GLN A 324 -18.17 -10.45 -21.90
C GLN A 324 -18.58 -8.98 -21.72
N ASN A 325 -17.81 -8.21 -20.96
CA ASN A 325 -18.13 -6.82 -20.63
C ASN A 325 -17.53 -5.79 -21.62
N THR A 326 -16.86 -6.24 -22.68
CA THR A 326 -16.30 -5.32 -23.69
C THR A 326 -17.41 -4.85 -24.63
N VAL A 327 -17.89 -3.62 -24.40
CA VAL A 327 -18.97 -3.00 -25.20
C VAL A 327 -18.47 -2.54 -26.58
N LYS A 328 -17.20 -2.13 -26.68
CA LYS A 328 -16.60 -1.63 -27.92
C LYS A 328 -15.18 -2.15 -28.07
N VAL A 329 -14.91 -2.79 -29.20
CA VAL A 329 -13.56 -3.21 -29.59
C VAL A 329 -12.68 -1.96 -29.72
N SER A 330 -11.49 -2.00 -29.13
CA SER A 330 -10.47 -0.98 -29.27
C SER A 330 -9.26 -1.55 -30.00
N ASP A 331 -8.62 -0.72 -30.82
CA ASP A 331 -7.36 -1.04 -31.48
C ASP A 331 -6.13 -0.74 -30.59
N GLU A 332 -6.35 -0.28 -29.34
CA GLU A 332 -5.26 0.09 -28.42
C GLU A 332 -5.32 -0.62 -27.07
N ILE A 333 -6.47 -1.15 -26.65
CA ILE A 333 -6.63 -1.86 -25.37
C ILE A 333 -7.16 -3.28 -25.56
N PHE A 334 -6.82 -4.15 -24.60
CA PHE A 334 -7.37 -5.49 -24.48
C PHE A 334 -8.77 -5.48 -23.84
N PRO A 335 -9.58 -6.54 -24.07
CA PRO A 335 -9.30 -7.67 -24.96
C PRO A 335 -9.33 -7.24 -26.43
N ILE A 336 -8.51 -7.89 -27.27
CA ILE A 336 -8.55 -7.66 -28.72
C ILE A 336 -9.48 -8.66 -29.39
N LEU A 337 -10.15 -8.24 -30.46
CA LEU A 337 -10.95 -9.12 -31.30
C LEU A 337 -10.18 -9.46 -32.57
N GLN A 338 -9.63 -10.67 -32.64
CA GLN A 338 -8.93 -11.15 -33.82
C GLN A 338 -9.90 -11.84 -34.79
N SER A 339 -9.80 -11.47 -36.07
CA SER A 339 -10.57 -12.07 -37.17
C SER A 339 -12.08 -12.09 -36.96
N ASN A 340 -12.63 -11.14 -36.18
CA ASN A 340 -14.05 -11.04 -35.81
C ASN A 340 -14.63 -12.29 -35.14
N LYS A 341 -13.79 -13.14 -34.53
CA LYS A 341 -14.23 -14.43 -33.97
C LYS A 341 -13.58 -14.82 -32.65
N LEU A 342 -12.46 -14.18 -32.30
CA LEU A 342 -11.63 -14.61 -31.19
C LEU A 342 -11.24 -13.40 -30.33
N TRP A 343 -11.76 -13.37 -29.10
CA TRP A 343 -11.33 -12.45 -28.06
C TRP A 343 -10.04 -12.94 -27.45
N LEU A 344 -9.06 -12.05 -27.27
CA LEU A 344 -7.76 -12.38 -26.71
C LEU A 344 -7.44 -11.46 -25.54
N TRP A 345 -7.13 -12.05 -24.40
CA TRP A 345 -6.72 -11.33 -23.18
C TRP A 345 -5.28 -11.71 -22.79
N PRO A 346 -4.41 -10.73 -22.51
CA PRO A 346 -3.01 -10.97 -22.22
C PRO A 346 -2.80 -11.68 -20.88
N ILE A 347 -1.82 -12.59 -20.83
CA ILE A 347 -1.37 -13.22 -19.60
C ILE A 347 -0.25 -12.40 -18.98
N ARG A 348 -0.35 -12.10 -17.68
CA ARG A 348 0.76 -11.54 -16.89
C ARG A 348 1.45 -12.62 -16.09
N PHE A 349 2.77 -12.58 -16.09
CA PHE A 349 3.62 -13.53 -15.36
C PHE A 349 4.12 -12.92 -14.05
N PRO A 350 4.42 -13.76 -13.04
CA PRO A 350 4.93 -13.27 -11.78
C PRO A 350 6.28 -12.56 -11.90
N GLU A 351 6.51 -11.58 -11.02
CA GLU A 351 7.79 -10.85 -10.97
C GLU A 351 9.00 -11.75 -10.61
N SER A 352 8.77 -12.84 -9.89
CA SER A 352 9.83 -13.77 -9.46
C SER A 352 10.39 -14.62 -10.58
N PHE A 353 9.68 -14.73 -11.71
CA PHE A 353 10.13 -15.51 -12.85
C PHE A 353 11.42 -14.89 -13.37
N THR A 354 12.47 -15.70 -13.47
CA THR A 354 13.75 -15.23 -13.97
C THR A 354 13.61 -14.90 -15.45
N LYS A 355 14.30 -13.85 -15.95
CA LYS A 355 14.34 -13.50 -17.38
C LYS A 355 14.81 -14.66 -18.29
N SER A 356 15.41 -15.71 -17.72
CA SER A 356 15.78 -16.94 -18.42
C SER A 356 14.64 -17.96 -18.55
N GLU A 357 13.62 -17.90 -17.67
CA GLU A 357 12.44 -18.77 -17.69
C GLU A 357 11.34 -18.24 -18.62
N TYR A 358 11.41 -16.97 -19.02
CA TYR A 358 10.60 -16.44 -20.10
C TYR A 358 11.34 -15.49 -21.01
N SER A 359 11.34 -15.80 -22.30
CA SER A 359 11.82 -14.84 -23.26
C SER A 359 10.83 -13.69 -23.39
N SER A 360 11.29 -12.46 -23.13
CA SER A 360 10.57 -11.22 -23.49
C SER A 360 10.26 -11.12 -25.00
N ARG A 361 10.61 -12.14 -25.79
CA ARG A 361 10.36 -12.33 -27.22
C ARG A 361 8.91 -12.61 -27.55
N TYR A 362 8.10 -13.13 -26.63
CA TYR A 362 6.73 -13.53 -26.93
C TYR A 362 5.71 -12.91 -25.96
N LEU A 363 4.52 -12.64 -26.49
CA LEU A 363 3.31 -12.28 -25.75
C LEU A 363 2.36 -13.46 -25.79
N PHE A 364 1.67 -13.71 -24.68
CA PHE A 364 0.75 -14.82 -24.54
C PHE A 364 -0.62 -14.31 -24.13
N ALA A 365 -1.66 -14.97 -24.63
CA ALA A 365 -3.03 -14.57 -24.42
C ALA A 365 -3.96 -15.78 -24.30
N ILE A 366 -4.97 -15.65 -23.45
CA ILE A 366 -6.10 -16.57 -23.38
C ILE A 366 -7.08 -16.18 -24.47
N GLY A 367 -7.44 -17.13 -25.32
CA GLY A 367 -8.42 -16.95 -26.38
C GLY A 367 -9.80 -17.43 -25.97
N CYS A 368 -10.81 -16.59 -26.19
CA CYS A 368 -12.23 -16.92 -26.04
C CYS A 368 -12.97 -16.72 -27.36
N ASP A 369 -13.92 -17.60 -27.69
CA ASP A 369 -14.78 -17.38 -28.85
C ASP A 369 -15.87 -16.32 -28.58
N LEU A 370 -16.76 -16.10 -29.57
CA LEU A 370 -17.87 -15.15 -29.47
C LEU A 370 -18.96 -15.59 -28.49
N GLU A 371 -19.00 -16.87 -28.12
CA GLU A 371 -19.90 -17.43 -27.11
C GLU A 371 -19.25 -17.40 -25.70
N PHE A 372 -18.08 -16.77 -25.60
CA PHE A 372 -17.31 -16.63 -24.38
C PHE A 372 -16.90 -18.00 -23.79
N GLN A 373 -16.57 -18.95 -24.66
CA GLN A 373 -15.90 -20.20 -24.27
C GLN A 373 -14.40 -20.06 -24.47
N VAL A 374 -13.60 -20.56 -23.51
CA VAL A 374 -12.14 -20.59 -23.67
C VAL A 374 -11.77 -21.63 -24.73
N VAL A 375 -11.14 -21.18 -25.81
CA VAL A 375 -10.75 -22.04 -26.95
C VAL A 375 -9.27 -22.39 -26.96
N GLY A 376 -8.47 -21.75 -26.12
CA GLY A 376 -7.10 -22.15 -25.86
C GLY A 376 -6.14 -21.01 -25.55
N LEU A 377 -4.86 -21.37 -25.53
CA LEU A 377 -3.76 -20.43 -25.35
C LEU A 377 -3.18 -20.01 -26.70
N PHE A 378 -2.78 -18.74 -26.79
CA PHE A 378 -2.23 -18.14 -27.99
C PHE A 378 -0.94 -17.38 -27.69
N TYR A 379 -0.09 -17.23 -28.70
CA TYR A 379 1.15 -16.48 -28.60
C TYR A 379 1.44 -15.64 -29.84
N THR A 380 2.28 -14.62 -29.69
CA THR A 380 2.81 -13.80 -30.78
C THR A 380 4.16 -13.19 -30.39
N LYS A 381 4.92 -12.67 -31.36
CA LYS A 381 6.20 -12.01 -31.04
C LYS A 381 5.94 -10.67 -30.35
N ASN A 382 6.72 -10.36 -29.33
CA ASN A 382 6.70 -9.09 -28.63
C ASN A 382 7.54 -8.04 -29.38
N ASP A 383 7.07 -7.63 -30.56
CA ASP A 383 7.79 -6.74 -31.47
C ASP A 383 7.19 -5.32 -31.56
N SER A 384 6.42 -4.91 -30.55
CA SER A 384 5.80 -3.57 -30.42
C SER A 384 4.74 -3.24 -31.47
N LYS A 385 4.29 -4.20 -32.27
CA LYS A 385 3.23 -3.98 -33.25
C LYS A 385 1.90 -3.69 -32.57
N LYS A 386 1.18 -2.67 -33.07
CA LYS A 386 -0.26 -2.49 -32.78
C LYS A 386 -1.03 -3.66 -33.41
N ASN A 387 -2.10 -4.12 -32.75
CA ASN A 387 -2.91 -5.25 -33.19
C ASN A 387 -2.09 -6.51 -33.52
N PRO A 388 -1.33 -7.05 -32.55
CA PRO A 388 -0.49 -8.21 -32.82
C PRO A 388 -1.36 -9.43 -33.18
N ILE A 389 -0.93 -10.16 -34.22
CA ILE A 389 -1.62 -11.37 -34.67
C ILE A 389 -1.13 -12.55 -33.84
N PHE A 390 -2.04 -13.17 -33.12
CA PHE A 390 -1.81 -14.30 -32.25
C PHE A 390 -2.02 -15.63 -32.98
N LYS A 391 -1.11 -16.57 -32.74
CA LYS A 391 -1.19 -17.95 -33.21
C LYS A 391 -1.55 -18.86 -32.05
N GLN A 392 -2.35 -19.88 -32.31
CA GLN A 392 -2.71 -20.85 -31.28
C GLN A 392 -1.48 -21.67 -30.88
N CYS A 393 -1.31 -21.87 -29.58
CA CYS A 393 -0.37 -22.84 -29.04
C CYS A 393 -0.88 -24.24 -29.37
N GLN A 394 -0.07 -25.07 -30.03
CA GLN A 394 -0.38 -26.47 -30.21
C GLN A 394 0.12 -27.23 -28.99
N GLY A 395 -0.78 -27.93 -28.29
CA GLY A 395 -0.41 -28.72 -27.12
C GLY A 395 0.45 -29.91 -27.53
N THR A 396 1.56 -30.12 -26.81
CA THR A 396 2.36 -31.35 -26.85
C THR A 396 2.47 -31.91 -25.45
#